data_AF-A0A2E8JYW8-F1
#
_entry.id   AF-A0A2E8JYW8-F1
#
_cell.length_a   1.000
_cell.length_b   1.000
_cell.length_c   1.000
_cell.angle_alpha   90.00
_cell.angle_beta   90.00
_cell.angle_gamma   90.00
#
_symmetry.space_group_name_H-M   'P 1'
#
loop_
_entity.id
_entity.type
_entity.pdbx_description
1 polymer ?
#
loop_
_entity_poly.entity_id
_entity_poly.type
_entity_poly.pdbx_seq_one_letter_code
_entity_poly.pdbx_strand_id
1 'polypeptide(L)'
;GEAAGCNDLTCSYVVCLTLPDCCEVLWDADCAALAVTECNDCDGTTDTMVAAIDFGQNPGDADGCNGPSPVYSGAFDGIDGFVAMNISDCGLIESPEMNVGDGVFLKFTNVSGWNNTDGVPADLPQALTGDHFFSSGLGADDPVGFTISGVNPCSTLILEFVDRRGNEAALVTFEGVTTLVDAVPDTGGEFTDVSGGGVTGQTFYSGSFTGAEGFGEGNLSGARITIIPGDPDCEGDLCEGGTGDCDEPRDIPGCSCEPCEEIVCEIDPVCCEVFWDDFCVSLAISNCVP
;
A
#
# COMPACT_ATOMS: atom_id res chain seq x y z
N GLY A 1 -26.04 9.20 -19.70
CA GLY A 1 -27.00 9.20 -18.57
C GLY A 1 -26.47 8.21 -17.59
N GLU A 2 -25.36 8.58 -16.98
CA GLU A 2 -24.41 7.64 -16.40
C GLU A 2 -24.58 7.67 -14.88
N ALA A 3 -24.78 6.50 -14.28
CA ALA A 3 -24.32 6.33 -12.90
C ALA A 3 -22.81 6.62 -12.89
N ALA A 4 -22.26 7.14 -11.80
CA ALA A 4 -20.81 7.28 -11.69
C ALA A 4 -20.14 5.91 -11.97
N GLY A 5 -19.11 5.91 -12.80
CA GLY A 5 -18.40 4.71 -13.23
C GLY A 5 -18.72 4.26 -14.66
N CYS A 6 -18.15 3.10 -15.00
CA CYS A 6 -18.38 2.36 -16.21
C CYS A 6 -18.81 0.92 -15.92
N ASN A 7 -18.90 0.07 -16.93
CA ASN A 7 -19.28 -1.35 -16.79
C ASN A 7 -18.17 -2.24 -16.20
N ASP A 8 -17.00 -1.66 -15.95
CA ASP A 8 -15.90 -2.27 -15.22
C ASP A 8 -15.79 -1.60 -13.83
N LEU A 9 -16.11 -2.36 -12.77
CA LEU A 9 -16.13 -1.84 -11.40
C LEU A 9 -14.73 -1.54 -10.88
N THR A 10 -13.76 -2.41 -11.19
CA THR A 10 -12.34 -2.19 -10.85
C THR A 10 -11.86 -0.91 -11.50
N CYS A 11 -12.17 -0.71 -12.79
CA CYS A 11 -11.80 0.52 -13.46
C CYS A 11 -12.48 1.76 -12.86
N SER A 12 -13.77 1.66 -12.57
CA SER A 12 -14.53 2.79 -12.01
C SER A 12 -13.88 3.28 -10.72
N TYR A 13 -13.41 2.35 -9.89
CA TYR A 13 -12.67 2.64 -8.68
C TYR A 13 -11.29 3.26 -8.96
N VAL A 14 -10.48 2.68 -9.86
CA VAL A 14 -9.17 3.25 -10.26
C VAL A 14 -9.29 4.69 -10.75
N VAL A 15 -10.27 4.97 -11.61
CA VAL A 15 -10.52 6.31 -12.12
C VAL A 15 -10.84 7.29 -10.99
N CYS A 16 -11.59 6.84 -9.99
CA CYS A 16 -11.91 7.68 -8.84
C CYS A 16 -10.73 7.90 -7.89
N LEU A 17 -9.79 6.96 -7.79
CA LEU A 17 -8.54 7.17 -7.08
C LEU A 17 -7.68 8.24 -7.76
N THR A 18 -7.54 8.13 -9.08
CA THR A 18 -6.69 9.05 -9.85
C THR A 18 -7.33 10.42 -10.02
N LEU A 19 -8.66 10.48 -10.14
CA LEU A 19 -9.47 11.69 -10.28
C LEU A 19 -10.70 11.64 -9.36
N PRO A 20 -10.58 12.09 -8.10
CA PRO A 20 -11.67 12.01 -7.11
C PRO A 20 -13.00 12.65 -7.54
N ASP A 21 -12.94 13.74 -8.31
CA ASP A 21 -14.13 14.42 -8.85
C ASP A 21 -15.03 13.49 -9.69
N CYS A 22 -14.48 12.42 -10.27
CA CYS A 22 -15.23 11.42 -11.03
C CYS A 22 -16.24 10.64 -10.18
N CYS A 23 -15.96 10.47 -8.89
CA CYS A 23 -16.87 9.83 -7.93
C CYS A 23 -17.63 10.84 -7.07
N GLU A 24 -17.00 11.97 -6.72
CA GLU A 24 -17.58 12.93 -5.78
C GLU A 24 -18.51 13.94 -6.43
N VAL A 25 -18.25 14.29 -7.69
CA VAL A 25 -18.94 15.37 -8.39
C VAL A 25 -19.76 14.81 -9.54
N LEU A 26 -19.08 14.28 -10.56
CA LEU A 26 -19.71 13.79 -11.77
C LEU A 26 -18.69 12.99 -12.58
N TRP A 27 -19.12 11.81 -13.05
CA TRP A 27 -18.42 11.11 -14.11
C TRP A 27 -18.60 11.85 -15.44
N ASP A 28 -17.54 12.44 -15.97
CA ASP A 28 -17.55 13.23 -17.20
C ASP A 28 -16.61 12.69 -18.29
N ALA A 29 -16.33 13.51 -19.31
CA ALA A 29 -15.49 13.12 -20.43
C ALA A 29 -14.02 12.90 -20.05
N ASP A 30 -13.53 13.57 -19.01
CA ASP A 30 -12.16 13.39 -18.53
C ASP A 30 -12.06 12.07 -17.75
N CYS A 31 -13.08 11.73 -16.96
CA CYS A 31 -13.21 10.42 -16.30
C CYS A 31 -13.24 9.27 -17.30
N ALA A 32 -14.05 9.41 -18.36
CA ALA A 32 -14.12 8.41 -19.43
C ALA A 32 -12.81 8.30 -20.21
N ALA A 33 -12.12 9.41 -20.45
CA ALA A 33 -10.81 9.39 -21.13
C ALA A 33 -9.74 8.70 -20.29
N LEU A 34 -9.71 8.95 -18.97
CA LEU A 34 -8.81 8.25 -18.06
C LEU A 34 -9.10 6.73 -18.04
N ALA A 35 -10.37 6.34 -18.01
CA ALA A 35 -10.78 4.94 -18.05
C ALA A 35 -10.30 4.20 -19.31
N VAL A 36 -10.22 4.90 -20.45
CA VAL A 36 -9.65 4.34 -21.69
C VAL A 36 -8.17 4.02 -21.53
N THR A 37 -7.42 4.90 -20.86
CA THR A 37 -5.97 4.78 -20.69
C THR A 37 -5.60 3.76 -19.62
N GLU A 38 -6.25 3.80 -18.47
CA GLU A 38 -5.87 2.97 -17.30
C GLU A 38 -6.51 1.58 -17.31
N CYS A 39 -7.59 1.38 -18.08
CA CYS A 39 -8.48 0.23 -17.87
C CYS A 39 -9.04 -0.43 -19.14
N ASN A 40 -8.32 -0.40 -20.26
CA ASN A 40 -8.75 -1.06 -21.50
C ASN A 40 -10.17 -0.64 -21.97
N ASP A 41 -10.52 0.65 -21.90
CA ASP A 41 -11.83 1.19 -22.34
C ASP A 41 -13.03 0.56 -21.60
N CYS A 42 -12.85 0.23 -20.32
CA CYS A 42 -13.89 -0.37 -19.47
C CYS A 42 -14.50 -1.67 -20.04
N ASP A 43 -13.75 -2.42 -20.84
CA ASP A 43 -14.29 -3.62 -21.50
C ASP A 43 -14.43 -4.84 -20.55
N GLY A 44 -14.05 -4.68 -19.28
CA GLY A 44 -14.06 -5.74 -18.26
C GLY A 44 -12.75 -6.52 -18.20
N THR A 45 -11.69 -6.05 -18.86
CA THR A 45 -10.35 -6.67 -18.86
C THR A 45 -9.30 -5.82 -18.15
N THR A 46 -9.71 -4.92 -17.24
CA THR A 46 -8.78 -4.14 -16.42
C THR A 46 -7.84 -5.06 -15.65
N ASP A 47 -6.54 -4.92 -15.89
CA ASP A 47 -5.48 -5.74 -15.28
C ASP A 47 -5.02 -5.15 -13.94
N THR A 48 -5.92 -4.51 -13.18
CA THR A 48 -5.59 -3.92 -11.89
C THR A 48 -5.93 -4.88 -10.76
N MET A 49 -4.98 -5.09 -9.87
CA MET A 49 -5.19 -5.84 -8.64
C MET A 49 -5.75 -4.90 -7.56
N VAL A 50 -6.83 -5.31 -6.90
CA VAL A 50 -7.40 -4.60 -5.74
C VAL A 50 -7.67 -5.59 -4.63
N ALA A 51 -6.85 -5.57 -3.58
CA ALA A 51 -6.96 -6.45 -2.41
C ALA A 51 -7.44 -5.69 -1.18
N ALA A 52 -8.49 -6.22 -0.53
CA ALA A 52 -8.89 -5.80 0.80
C ALA A 52 -8.31 -6.76 1.84
N ILE A 53 -7.79 -6.16 2.90
CA ILE A 53 -7.08 -6.85 3.95
C ILE A 53 -7.78 -6.57 5.26
N ASP A 54 -8.26 -7.65 5.88
CA ASP A 54 -8.85 -7.60 7.22
C ASP A 54 -7.76 -7.97 8.23
N PHE A 55 -7.56 -7.07 9.20
CA PHE A 55 -6.66 -7.28 10.33
C PHE A 55 -7.34 -8.09 11.43
N GLY A 56 -7.81 -9.29 11.06
CA GLY A 56 -8.47 -10.24 11.92
C GLY A 56 -7.54 -10.96 12.93
N GLN A 57 -8.17 -11.64 13.88
CA GLN A 57 -7.51 -12.57 14.82
C GLN A 57 -8.08 -13.98 14.62
N ASN A 58 -7.26 -15.04 14.77
CA ASN A 58 -7.72 -16.43 14.81
C ASN A 58 -8.46 -16.70 16.15
N PRO A 59 -9.59 -17.43 16.22
CA PRO A 59 -10.29 -17.68 17.48
C PRO A 59 -9.46 -18.68 18.29
N GLY A 60 -8.66 -18.18 19.23
CA GLY A 60 -7.93 -19.01 20.19
C GLY A 60 -8.84 -19.43 21.35
N ASP A 61 -8.64 -20.63 21.89
CA ASP A 61 -9.49 -21.25 22.92
C ASP A 61 -9.26 -20.73 24.36
N ALA A 62 -8.51 -19.65 24.60
CA ALA A 62 -8.11 -19.21 25.94
C ALA A 62 -8.32 -17.70 26.23
N ASP A 63 -8.90 -17.42 27.40
CA ASP A 63 -8.87 -16.15 28.15
C ASP A 63 -9.20 -14.83 27.40
N GLY A 64 -10.49 -14.60 27.17
CA GLY A 64 -11.03 -13.23 26.98
C GLY A 64 -11.00 -12.68 25.55
N CYS A 65 -10.32 -13.34 24.63
CA CYS A 65 -10.26 -13.00 23.20
C CYS A 65 -11.16 -13.91 22.34
N ASN A 66 -12.31 -14.28 22.88
CA ASN A 66 -13.27 -15.20 22.26
C ASN A 66 -14.30 -14.43 21.43
N GLY A 67 -14.05 -14.33 20.13
CA GLY A 67 -15.04 -13.93 19.13
C GLY A 67 -14.82 -14.71 17.83
N PRO A 68 -15.85 -14.92 16.99
CA PRO A 68 -15.60 -15.40 15.63
C PRO A 68 -14.64 -14.41 14.95
N SER A 69 -13.56 -14.91 14.35
CA SER A 69 -12.75 -14.12 13.43
C SER A 69 -13.70 -13.53 12.38
N PRO A 70 -13.73 -12.21 12.17
CA PRO A 70 -14.48 -11.67 11.06
C PRO A 70 -13.94 -12.35 9.79
N VAL A 71 -14.86 -12.98 9.06
CA VAL A 71 -14.72 -13.15 7.62
C VAL A 71 -15.43 -11.94 7.09
N TYR A 72 -14.72 -11.09 6.35
CA TYR A 72 -15.28 -9.86 5.83
C TYR A 72 -16.73 -9.98 5.39
N SER A 73 -17.52 -8.99 5.79
CA SER A 73 -18.90 -8.84 5.39
C SER A 73 -19.20 -7.41 4.96
N GLY A 74 -19.42 -7.24 3.67
CA GLY A 74 -19.65 -5.94 3.07
C GLY A 74 -19.63 -6.04 1.55
N ALA A 75 -19.82 -4.90 0.89
CA ALA A 75 -19.50 -4.78 -0.52
C ALA A 75 -18.02 -4.41 -0.63
N PHE A 76 -17.26 -5.15 -1.41
CA PHE A 76 -15.91 -4.77 -1.84
C PHE A 76 -15.97 -4.70 -3.37
N ASP A 77 -15.43 -3.63 -3.90
CA ASP A 77 -15.38 -3.32 -5.33
C ASP A 77 -14.24 -4.03 -6.06
N GLY A 78 -13.33 -4.70 -5.34
CA GLY A 78 -12.27 -5.54 -5.91
C GLY A 78 -12.69 -6.99 -6.17
N ILE A 79 -12.08 -7.59 -7.19
CA ILE A 79 -12.41 -8.93 -7.71
C ILE A 79 -11.49 -10.05 -7.20
N ASP A 80 -10.34 -9.72 -6.58
CA ASP A 80 -9.27 -10.68 -6.25
C ASP A 80 -9.40 -11.33 -4.85
N GLY A 81 -10.46 -10.99 -4.13
CA GLY A 81 -10.82 -11.62 -2.86
C GLY A 81 -10.16 -10.99 -1.63
N PHE A 82 -10.58 -11.48 -0.45
CA PHE A 82 -10.13 -10.97 0.84
C PHE A 82 -8.93 -11.75 1.35
N VAL A 83 -7.97 -11.02 1.90
CA VAL A 83 -6.81 -11.62 2.58
C VAL A 83 -6.93 -11.33 4.06
N ALA A 84 -7.18 -12.39 4.84
CA ALA A 84 -7.27 -12.28 6.29
C ALA A 84 -5.89 -12.45 6.91
N MET A 85 -5.50 -11.48 7.74
CA MET A 85 -4.38 -11.66 8.65
C MET A 85 -4.81 -12.50 9.85
N ASN A 86 -3.91 -13.31 10.39
CA ASN A 86 -4.11 -13.99 11.66
C ASN A 86 -2.96 -13.64 12.59
N ILE A 87 -3.24 -12.89 13.66
CA ILE A 87 -2.39 -12.88 14.86
C ILE A 87 -2.86 -14.02 15.75
N SER A 88 -1.95 -14.92 16.12
CA SER A 88 -2.25 -16.07 16.94
C SER A 88 -2.25 -15.65 18.41
N ASP A 89 -3.44 -15.57 18.98
CA ASP A 89 -3.69 -15.40 20.42
C ASP A 89 -3.24 -14.06 21.04
N CYS A 90 -3.94 -13.66 22.10
CA CYS A 90 -3.71 -12.39 22.77
C CYS A 90 -2.36 -12.39 23.50
N GLY A 91 -1.48 -11.48 23.07
CA GLY A 91 -0.20 -11.23 23.72
C GLY A 91 0.96 -12.08 23.21
N LEU A 92 0.84 -12.70 22.04
CA LEU A 92 2.01 -13.17 21.31
C LEU A 92 2.58 -12.07 20.43
N ILE A 93 3.89 -12.10 20.25
CA ILE A 93 4.62 -11.21 19.35
C ILE A 93 4.98 -12.01 18.11
N GLU A 94 4.52 -11.55 16.95
CA GLU A 94 4.62 -12.28 15.69
C GLU A 94 5.02 -11.36 14.54
N SER A 95 5.25 -11.91 13.35
CA SER A 95 5.55 -11.15 12.14
C SER A 95 4.78 -11.75 10.97
N PRO A 96 3.45 -11.59 10.96
CA PRO A 96 2.60 -12.18 9.94
C PRO A 96 2.92 -11.58 8.57
N GLU A 97 2.91 -12.45 7.57
CA GLU A 97 3.16 -12.15 6.16
C GLU A 97 2.05 -12.80 5.34
N MET A 98 1.50 -12.05 4.40
CA MET A 98 0.35 -12.46 3.60
C MET A 98 0.57 -12.09 2.14
N ASN A 99 0.31 -13.05 1.24
CA ASN A 99 0.24 -12.78 -0.19
C ASN A 99 -1.09 -12.08 -0.46
N VAL A 100 -1.03 -10.86 -0.98
CA VAL A 100 -2.20 -10.02 -1.23
C VAL A 100 -2.76 -10.20 -2.65
N GLY A 101 -1.98 -10.79 -3.57
CA GLY A 101 -2.31 -10.95 -4.99
C GLY A 101 -1.06 -10.76 -5.85
N ASP A 102 -1.00 -11.41 -7.02
CA ASP A 102 0.04 -11.22 -8.05
C ASP A 102 1.51 -11.27 -7.59
N GLY A 103 1.77 -11.99 -6.50
CA GLY A 103 3.12 -12.11 -5.94
C GLY A 103 3.54 -10.92 -5.07
N VAL A 104 2.61 -10.00 -4.78
CA VAL A 104 2.77 -8.93 -3.80
C VAL A 104 2.47 -9.46 -2.40
N PHE A 105 3.31 -9.09 -1.43
CA PHE A 105 3.18 -9.50 -0.04
C PHE A 105 3.12 -8.29 0.89
N LEU A 106 2.21 -8.32 1.85
CA LEU A 106 2.20 -7.43 3.02
C LEU A 106 2.76 -8.19 4.23
N LYS A 107 3.64 -7.55 5.00
CA LYS A 107 4.20 -8.12 6.22
C LYS A 107 4.24 -7.11 7.34
N PHE A 108 3.87 -7.54 8.53
CA PHE A 108 4.10 -6.80 9.77
C PHE A 108 5.31 -7.36 10.53
N THR A 109 6.00 -6.51 11.27
CA THR A 109 7.19 -6.90 12.04
C THR A 109 6.97 -6.71 13.52
N ASN A 110 7.23 -7.78 14.29
CA ASN A 110 7.21 -7.79 15.74
C ASN A 110 5.89 -7.25 16.35
N VAL A 111 4.75 -7.62 15.79
CA VAL A 111 3.45 -7.11 16.23
C VAL A 111 2.80 -8.01 17.26
N SER A 112 2.14 -7.39 18.23
CA SER A 112 1.11 -8.02 19.05
C SER A 112 -0.17 -7.22 18.96
N GLY A 113 -1.31 -7.88 19.17
CA GLY A 113 -2.60 -7.22 19.03
C GLY A 113 -3.76 -8.13 19.35
N TRP A 114 -4.95 -7.54 19.32
CA TRP A 114 -6.20 -8.27 19.36
C TRP A 114 -7.23 -7.56 18.50
N ASN A 115 -8.16 -8.34 17.99
CA ASN A 115 -9.36 -7.84 17.33
C ASN A 115 -10.55 -8.49 18.04
N ASN A 116 -11.47 -7.68 18.56
CA ASN A 116 -12.73 -8.18 19.06
C ASN A 116 -13.88 -7.56 18.26
N THR A 117 -14.92 -8.36 18.00
CA THR A 117 -16.10 -7.90 17.27
C THR A 117 -17.13 -7.20 18.18
N ASP A 118 -16.81 -6.96 19.46
CA ASP A 118 -17.76 -6.52 20.50
C ASP A 118 -19.04 -7.39 20.60
N GLY A 119 -18.95 -8.66 20.19
CA GLY A 119 -20.09 -9.58 20.13
C GLY A 119 -21.02 -9.34 18.92
N VAL A 120 -20.62 -8.51 17.97
CA VAL A 120 -21.29 -8.31 16.68
C VAL A 120 -21.02 -9.52 15.78
N PRO A 121 -22.05 -10.01 15.04
CA PRO A 121 -21.87 -11.02 14.01
C PRO A 121 -20.84 -10.63 12.94
N ALA A 122 -20.05 -11.62 12.49
CA ALA A 122 -19.06 -11.44 11.43
C ALA A 122 -19.65 -11.03 10.07
N ASP A 123 -20.98 -11.08 9.90
CA ASP A 123 -21.68 -10.67 8.68
C ASP A 123 -22.10 -9.17 8.66
N LEU A 124 -21.68 -8.39 9.66
CA LEU A 124 -21.92 -6.95 9.73
C LEU A 124 -20.63 -6.12 9.57
N PRO A 125 -20.65 -4.98 8.84
CA PRO A 125 -19.48 -4.10 8.69
C PRO A 125 -18.84 -3.64 10.01
N GLN A 126 -19.64 -3.56 11.08
CA GLN A 126 -19.16 -3.20 12.42
C GLN A 126 -18.20 -4.24 13.01
N ALA A 127 -18.22 -5.50 12.56
CA ALA A 127 -17.25 -6.50 12.99
C ALA A 127 -15.85 -6.30 12.38
N LEU A 128 -15.74 -5.49 11.31
CA LEU A 128 -14.49 -5.20 10.59
C LEU A 128 -13.77 -3.94 11.08
N THR A 129 -14.53 -3.10 11.78
CA THR A 129 -14.07 -1.85 12.37
C THR A 129 -14.24 -1.92 13.88
N GLY A 130 -14.23 -3.13 14.44
CA GLY A 130 -14.40 -3.37 15.88
C GLY A 130 -13.23 -2.82 16.70
N ASP A 131 -13.04 -3.30 17.92
CA ASP A 131 -11.86 -2.92 18.70
C ASP A 131 -10.62 -3.67 18.17
N HIS A 132 -9.92 -3.03 17.23
CA HIS A 132 -8.63 -3.46 16.70
C HIS A 132 -7.50 -2.74 17.44
N PHE A 133 -6.51 -3.50 17.89
CA PHE A 133 -5.34 -2.99 18.58
C PHE A 133 -4.07 -3.61 17.99
N PHE A 134 -3.11 -2.76 17.63
CA PHE A 134 -1.78 -3.14 17.17
C PHE A 134 -0.68 -2.41 17.94
N SER A 135 0.26 -3.19 18.46
CA SER A 135 1.47 -2.70 19.12
C SER A 135 2.70 -3.40 18.56
N SER A 136 3.85 -2.75 18.64
CA SER A 136 5.16 -3.29 18.20
C SER A 136 5.74 -4.33 19.18
N GLY A 137 4.88 -4.92 20.00
CA GLY A 137 5.19 -5.92 21.02
C GLY A 137 4.32 -5.71 22.27
N LEU A 138 4.39 -6.66 23.20
CA LEU A 138 3.61 -6.63 24.44
C LEU A 138 3.87 -5.36 25.28
N GLY A 139 2.89 -4.45 25.31
CA GLY A 139 3.00 -3.18 26.04
C GLY A 139 4.10 -2.26 25.49
N ALA A 140 4.47 -2.45 24.22
CA ALA A 140 5.41 -1.60 23.53
C ALA A 140 4.76 -0.26 23.17
N ASP A 141 5.55 0.81 23.28
CA ASP A 141 5.14 2.19 22.93
C ASP A 141 5.79 2.64 21.60
N ASP A 142 6.52 1.73 20.93
CA ASP A 142 7.21 1.99 19.67
C ASP A 142 6.28 1.76 18.46
N PRO A 143 6.56 2.39 17.30
CA PRO A 143 5.75 2.21 16.09
C PRO A 143 5.70 0.76 15.60
N VAL A 144 4.54 0.36 15.08
CA VAL A 144 4.36 -0.90 14.37
C VAL A 144 4.90 -0.77 12.96
N GLY A 145 5.90 -1.58 12.60
CA GLY A 145 6.47 -1.59 11.26
C GLY A 145 5.76 -2.56 10.32
N PHE A 146 5.61 -2.16 9.05
CA PHE A 146 5.14 -3.01 7.97
C PHE A 146 5.95 -2.81 6.69
N THR A 147 5.89 -3.80 5.80
CA THR A 147 6.55 -3.79 4.49
C THR A 147 5.63 -4.35 3.43
N ILE A 148 5.68 -3.79 2.24
CA ILE A 148 5.05 -4.32 1.02
C ILE A 148 6.17 -4.72 0.06
N SER A 149 6.12 -5.93 -0.48
CA SER A 149 7.20 -6.47 -1.33
C SER A 149 6.66 -7.24 -2.51
N GLY A 150 7.46 -7.41 -3.56
CA GLY A 150 7.07 -8.12 -4.78
C GLY A 150 6.26 -7.26 -5.74
N VAL A 151 6.24 -5.94 -5.52
CA VAL A 151 5.61 -4.99 -6.44
C VAL A 151 6.44 -4.94 -7.73
N ASN A 152 5.79 -4.92 -8.89
CA ASN A 152 6.50 -4.63 -10.13
C ASN A 152 6.91 -3.14 -10.07
N PRO A 153 8.19 -2.79 -10.28
CA PRO A 153 8.65 -1.40 -10.17
C PRO A 153 7.99 -0.46 -11.19
N CYS A 154 7.40 -0.98 -12.25
CA CYS A 154 6.61 -0.20 -13.20
C CYS A 154 5.18 0.07 -12.72
N SER A 155 4.68 -0.73 -11.80
CA SER A 155 3.32 -0.58 -11.30
C SER A 155 3.22 0.51 -10.25
N THR A 156 2.09 1.20 -10.27
CA THR A 156 1.73 2.13 -9.20
C THR A 156 1.05 1.35 -8.08
N LEU A 157 1.61 1.43 -6.87
CA LEU A 157 1.03 0.96 -5.62
C LEU A 157 0.28 2.10 -4.95
N ILE A 158 -1.04 1.94 -4.78
CA ILE A 158 -1.83 2.78 -3.89
C ILE A 158 -2.09 1.99 -2.61
N LEU A 159 -1.69 2.58 -1.48
CA LEU A 159 -1.85 2.00 -0.16
C LEU A 159 -2.83 2.84 0.65
N GLU A 160 -3.88 2.20 1.12
CA GLU A 160 -4.87 2.84 1.96
C GLU A 160 -5.11 2.03 3.23
N PHE A 161 -5.35 2.73 4.33
CA PHE A 161 -5.70 2.14 5.61
C PHE A 161 -7.04 2.65 6.10
N VAL A 162 -7.66 1.88 6.97
CA VAL A 162 -8.87 2.28 7.68
C VAL A 162 -8.63 2.07 9.18
N ASP A 163 -9.00 3.04 9.99
CA ASP A 163 -8.93 2.93 11.46
C ASP A 163 -10.14 2.16 12.00
N ARG A 164 -10.13 1.83 13.28
CA ARG A 164 -11.29 1.28 13.96
C ARG A 164 -12.42 2.29 14.07
N ARG A 165 -13.60 1.76 14.40
CA ARG A 165 -14.77 2.55 14.72
C ARG A 165 -14.53 3.33 16.01
N GLY A 166 -15.07 4.55 16.05
CA GLY A 166 -15.13 5.36 17.26
C GLY A 166 -14.63 6.76 17.01
N ASN A 167 -13.74 7.24 17.87
CA ASN A 167 -13.14 8.58 17.77
C ASN A 167 -11.61 8.52 17.92
N GLU A 168 -11.00 7.37 17.65
CA GLU A 168 -9.55 7.19 17.69
C GLU A 168 -8.98 7.24 16.29
N ALA A 169 -7.72 7.62 16.18
CA ALA A 169 -7.02 7.76 14.91
C ALA A 169 -5.60 7.20 15.03
N ALA A 170 -5.00 6.89 13.89
CA ALA A 170 -3.64 6.40 13.77
C ALA A 170 -2.85 7.33 12.85
N LEU A 171 -1.56 7.48 13.17
CA LEU A 171 -0.62 8.12 12.25
C LEU A 171 0.12 7.03 11.49
N VAL A 172 -0.05 7.00 10.18
CA VAL A 172 0.69 6.11 9.29
C VAL A 172 1.79 6.91 8.61
N THR A 173 3.03 6.46 8.74
CA THR A 173 4.16 6.97 7.98
C THR A 173 4.53 5.95 6.91
N PHE A 174 4.42 6.33 5.65
CA PHE A 174 4.73 5.50 4.50
C PHE A 174 5.70 6.26 3.58
N GLU A 175 6.84 5.65 3.26
CA GLU A 175 7.89 6.27 2.44
C GLU A 175 8.28 7.69 2.89
N GLY A 176 8.28 7.91 4.22
CA GLY A 176 8.66 9.18 4.85
C GLY A 176 7.54 10.23 4.93
N VAL A 177 6.36 9.96 4.37
CA VAL A 177 5.18 10.84 4.47
C VAL A 177 4.25 10.33 5.56
N THR A 178 3.87 11.21 6.49
CA THR A 178 2.94 10.88 7.58
C THR A 178 1.53 11.39 7.28
N THR A 179 0.57 10.47 7.32
CA THR A 179 -0.86 10.71 7.09
C THR A 179 -1.67 10.29 8.32
N LEU A 180 -2.63 11.12 8.71
CA LEU A 180 -3.61 10.78 9.75
C LEU A 180 -4.70 9.93 9.12
N VAL A 181 -4.88 8.72 9.63
CA VAL A 181 -6.00 7.84 9.29
C VAL A 181 -7.05 8.05 10.37
N ASP A 182 -8.18 8.64 9.98
CA ASP A 182 -9.22 9.06 10.92
C ASP A 182 -10.14 7.90 11.31
N ALA A 183 -10.80 8.04 12.46
CA ALA A 183 -11.72 7.04 12.99
C ALA A 183 -12.85 6.75 12.00
N VAL A 184 -13.30 5.51 11.94
CA VAL A 184 -14.52 5.17 11.19
C VAL A 184 -15.76 5.64 11.95
N PRO A 185 -16.61 6.51 11.35
CA PRO A 185 -17.91 6.82 11.91
C PRO A 185 -18.80 5.57 11.97
N ASP A 186 -19.72 5.53 12.93
CA ASP A 186 -20.68 4.42 13.15
C ASP A 186 -21.51 4.00 11.90
N THR A 187 -21.57 4.86 10.90
CA THR A 187 -22.33 4.69 9.66
C THR A 187 -21.54 4.06 8.50
N GLY A 188 -20.25 3.79 8.69
CA GLY A 188 -19.36 3.24 7.66
C GLY A 188 -18.00 3.93 7.67
N GLY A 189 -16.98 3.23 7.17
CA GLY A 189 -15.60 3.71 7.12
C GLY A 189 -15.14 4.03 5.71
N GLU A 190 -14.28 5.03 5.58
CA GLU A 190 -13.57 5.35 4.35
C GLU A 190 -12.11 4.96 4.51
N PHE A 191 -11.55 4.36 3.46
CA PHE A 191 -10.12 4.12 3.39
C PHE A 191 -9.41 5.45 3.17
N THR A 192 -8.35 5.69 3.93
CA THR A 192 -7.48 6.86 3.79
C THR A 192 -6.24 6.45 3.01
N ASP A 193 -6.00 7.13 1.89
CA ASP A 193 -4.78 6.99 1.12
C ASP A 193 -3.56 7.56 1.88
N VAL A 194 -2.63 6.67 2.19
CA VAL A 194 -1.36 7.01 2.86
C VAL A 194 -0.18 7.07 1.89
N SER A 195 -0.39 6.67 0.63
CA SER A 195 0.57 6.75 -0.46
C SER A 195 0.54 8.07 -1.23
N GLY A 196 -0.51 8.89 -1.05
CA GLY A 196 -0.59 10.24 -1.60
C GLY A 196 -0.88 10.28 -3.10
N GLY A 197 -1.74 9.38 -3.57
CA GLY A 197 -2.09 9.16 -4.98
C GLY A 197 -1.35 7.98 -5.61
N GLY A 198 -0.50 7.29 -4.83
CA GLY A 198 0.27 6.13 -5.25
C GLY A 198 1.77 6.37 -5.31
N VAL A 199 2.52 5.29 -5.12
CA VAL A 199 3.99 5.23 -5.25
C VAL A 199 4.35 4.24 -6.36
N THR A 200 5.44 4.49 -7.07
CA THR A 200 5.95 3.63 -8.14
C THR A 200 7.47 3.60 -8.09
N GLY A 201 8.08 2.71 -8.86
CA GLY A 201 9.52 2.58 -9.00
C GLY A 201 10.14 1.45 -8.19
N GLN A 202 9.60 1.10 -7.02
CA GLN A 202 10.24 0.14 -6.13
C GLN A 202 9.58 -1.25 -6.17
N THR A 203 10.40 -2.29 -5.93
CA THR A 203 9.89 -3.65 -5.67
C THR A 203 9.47 -3.87 -4.22
N PHE A 204 9.83 -2.93 -3.35
CA PHE A 204 9.69 -2.97 -1.92
C PHE A 204 9.37 -1.57 -1.39
N TYR A 205 8.42 -1.48 -0.47
CA TYR A 205 8.07 -0.27 0.24
C TYR A 205 7.93 -0.56 1.73
N SER A 206 8.15 0.45 2.56
CA SER A 206 8.06 0.29 4.00
C SER A 206 7.29 1.42 4.66
N GLY A 207 6.69 1.08 5.79
CA GLY A 207 6.00 2.07 6.60
C GLY A 207 5.94 1.65 8.05
N SER A 208 5.39 2.55 8.84
CA SER A 208 5.08 2.30 10.23
C SER A 208 3.83 3.04 10.64
N PHE A 209 3.23 2.66 11.76
CA PHE A 209 2.14 3.43 12.33
C PHE A 209 2.17 3.44 13.85
N THR A 210 1.55 4.47 14.41
CA THR A 210 1.40 4.71 15.86
C THR A 210 -0.04 5.14 16.15
N GLY A 211 -0.35 5.37 17.42
CA GLY A 211 -1.52 6.16 17.79
C GLY A 211 -1.45 7.61 17.29
N ALA A 212 -2.57 8.32 17.34
CA ALA A 212 -2.75 9.70 16.83
C ALA A 212 -1.74 10.74 17.34
N GLU A 213 -1.14 10.50 18.51
CA GLU A 213 -0.18 11.42 19.14
C GLU A 213 1.27 11.18 18.68
N GLY A 214 1.50 10.24 17.76
CA GLY A 214 2.84 9.92 17.21
C GLY A 214 3.66 8.96 18.05
N PHE A 215 3.04 8.32 19.04
CA PHE A 215 3.60 7.28 19.88
C PHE A 215 2.52 6.27 20.26
N GLY A 216 2.93 5.15 20.82
CA GLY A 216 2.01 4.13 21.30
C GLY A 216 1.34 3.32 20.21
N GLU A 217 0.42 2.50 20.67
CA GLU A 217 -0.32 1.53 19.88
C GLU A 217 -1.21 2.23 18.84
N GLY A 218 -1.24 1.69 17.62
CA GLY A 218 -2.11 2.18 16.57
C GLY A 218 -3.28 1.23 16.32
N ASN A 219 -4.41 1.76 15.86
CA ASN A 219 -5.70 1.06 15.88
C ASN A 219 -6.27 0.82 14.49
N LEU A 220 -5.40 0.44 13.54
CA LEU A 220 -5.82 0.15 12.18
C LEU A 220 -6.68 -1.12 12.12
N SER A 221 -7.79 -1.05 11.40
CA SER A 221 -8.74 -2.15 11.28
C SER A 221 -8.60 -2.96 10.01
N GLY A 222 -8.01 -2.38 8.98
CA GLY A 222 -7.72 -3.04 7.72
C GLY A 222 -6.92 -2.18 6.77
N ALA A 223 -6.64 -2.72 5.59
CA ALA A 223 -5.98 -2.03 4.51
C ALA A 223 -6.62 -2.36 3.16
N ARG A 224 -6.42 -1.48 2.20
CA ARG A 224 -6.69 -1.72 0.78
C ARG A 224 -5.40 -1.46 0.01
N ILE A 225 -5.01 -2.44 -0.80
CA ILE A 225 -3.83 -2.37 -1.66
C ILE A 225 -4.33 -2.44 -3.10
N THR A 226 -3.96 -1.44 -3.88
CA THR A 226 -4.26 -1.38 -5.31
C THR A 226 -2.95 -1.34 -6.09
N ILE A 227 -2.79 -2.26 -7.04
CA ILE A 227 -1.66 -2.29 -7.97
C ILE A 227 -2.19 -2.03 -9.36
N ILE A 228 -1.89 -0.85 -9.89
CA ILE A 228 -2.18 -0.47 -11.27
C ILE A 228 -0.93 -0.83 -12.09
N PRO A 229 -1.01 -1.75 -13.07
CA PRO A 229 0.12 -2.05 -13.92
C PRO A 229 0.59 -0.82 -14.69
N GLY A 230 1.89 -0.60 -14.70
CA GLY A 230 2.49 0.36 -15.61
C GLY A 230 2.73 -0.24 -17.00
N ASP A 231 3.48 0.51 -17.81
CA ASP A 231 3.90 0.07 -19.13
C ASP A 231 4.68 -1.26 -19.03
N PRO A 232 4.31 -2.33 -19.75
CA PRO A 232 5.08 -3.57 -19.77
C PRO A 232 6.50 -3.40 -20.33
N ASP A 233 6.76 -2.32 -21.09
CA ASP A 233 8.08 -1.97 -21.63
C ASP A 233 8.85 -1.00 -20.70
N CYS A 234 8.32 -0.68 -19.51
CA CYS A 234 9.06 0.09 -18.52
C CYS A 234 10.20 -0.76 -17.93
N GLU A 235 11.37 -0.14 -17.73
CA GLU A 235 12.55 -0.79 -17.15
C GLU A 235 12.53 -0.80 -15.60
N GLY A 236 11.51 -0.18 -14.97
CA GLY A 236 11.36 0.02 -13.53
C GLY A 236 12.12 1.26 -13.04
N ASP A 237 12.07 1.56 -11.73
CA ASP A 237 13.16 2.36 -11.15
C ASP A 237 14.38 1.45 -11.10
N LEU A 238 15.37 1.85 -11.89
CA LEU A 238 16.64 1.17 -12.08
C LEU A 238 17.33 0.85 -10.74
N CYS A 239 16.93 1.52 -9.65
CA CYS A 239 17.65 1.59 -8.39
C CYS A 239 16.79 1.52 -7.10
N GLU A 240 15.56 1.00 -7.12
CA GLU A 240 14.68 0.90 -5.92
C GLU A 240 14.37 2.25 -5.22
N GLY A 241 13.97 3.28 -5.95
CA GLY A 241 13.44 4.53 -5.36
C GLY A 241 14.41 5.72 -5.37
N GLY A 242 15.56 5.59 -6.03
CA GLY A 242 16.52 6.69 -6.21
C GLY A 242 17.86 6.21 -6.75
N THR A 243 18.69 7.11 -7.26
CA THR A 243 19.97 6.80 -7.95
C THR A 243 21.05 6.10 -7.11
N GLY A 244 20.78 5.73 -5.85
CA GLY A 244 21.78 5.16 -4.95
C GLY A 244 22.93 6.13 -4.68
N ASP A 245 24.14 5.79 -5.14
CA ASP A 245 25.31 6.68 -5.15
C ASP A 245 25.70 7.15 -6.56
N CYS A 246 24.83 6.95 -7.55
CA CYS A 246 25.03 7.38 -8.93
C CYS A 246 24.81 8.89 -9.12
N ASP A 247 24.19 9.57 -8.16
CA ASP A 247 24.06 11.03 -8.08
C ASP A 247 25.24 11.72 -7.36
N GLU A 248 26.25 10.95 -6.94
CA GLU A 248 27.43 11.47 -6.26
C GLU A 248 28.72 11.10 -7.03
N PRO A 249 29.70 12.01 -7.17
CA PRO A 249 30.97 11.70 -7.81
C PRO A 249 31.81 10.69 -7.01
N ARG A 250 32.56 9.85 -7.72
CA ARG A 250 33.40 8.79 -7.15
C ARG A 250 34.74 8.72 -7.87
N ASP A 251 35.78 8.44 -7.08
CA ASP A 251 37.14 8.18 -7.60
C ASP A 251 37.31 6.76 -8.16
N ILE A 252 36.21 6.03 -8.36
CA ILE A 252 36.18 4.69 -8.96
C ILE A 252 35.17 4.66 -10.11
N PRO A 253 35.34 3.77 -11.11
CA PRO A 253 34.37 3.62 -12.18
C PRO A 253 33.06 3.03 -11.67
N GLY A 254 31.96 3.41 -12.33
CA GLY A 254 30.64 2.88 -12.08
C GLY A 254 29.97 3.44 -10.82
N CYS A 255 28.76 2.95 -10.56
CA CYS A 255 28.00 3.27 -9.37
C CYS A 255 27.29 2.03 -8.80
N SER A 256 26.57 2.17 -7.70
CA SER A 256 25.93 1.05 -7.00
C SER A 256 24.64 0.57 -7.65
N CYS A 257 24.06 1.37 -8.54
CA CYS A 257 22.89 0.99 -9.32
C CYS A 257 23.31 0.48 -10.70
N GLU A 258 23.39 -0.84 -10.84
CA GLU A 258 23.83 -1.53 -12.06
C GLU A 258 23.03 -1.12 -13.31
N PRO A 259 21.68 -1.03 -13.28
CA PRO A 259 20.93 -0.60 -14.45
C PRO A 259 21.17 0.88 -14.82
N CYS A 260 21.33 1.77 -13.82
CA CYS A 260 21.71 3.16 -14.11
C CYS A 260 23.14 3.28 -14.65
N GLU A 261 24.08 2.51 -14.08
CA GLU A 261 25.45 2.44 -14.57
C GLU A 261 25.47 2.01 -16.04
N GLU A 262 24.72 0.96 -16.42
CA GLU A 262 24.66 0.48 -17.80
C GLU A 262 24.18 1.57 -18.78
N ILE A 263 23.13 2.33 -18.44
CA ILE A 263 22.63 3.45 -19.25
C ILE A 263 23.70 4.54 -19.40
N VAL A 264 24.31 4.96 -18.29
CA VAL A 264 25.34 6.01 -18.32
C VAL A 264 26.57 5.54 -19.10
N CYS A 265 26.95 4.28 -18.97
CA CYS A 265 28.05 3.66 -19.71
C CYS A 265 27.80 3.55 -21.21
N GLU A 266 26.56 3.30 -21.63
CA GLU A 266 26.20 3.30 -23.05
C GLU A 266 26.33 4.71 -23.64
N ILE A 267 26.02 5.75 -22.84
CA ILE A 267 26.17 7.15 -23.24
C ILE A 267 27.65 7.59 -23.22
N ASP A 268 28.38 7.31 -22.15
CA ASP A 268 29.80 7.60 -21.98
C ASP A 268 30.55 6.45 -21.24
N PRO A 269 31.29 5.59 -21.97
CA PRO A 269 32.04 4.49 -21.39
C PRO A 269 33.12 4.92 -20.38
N VAL A 270 33.55 6.18 -20.39
CA VAL A 270 34.53 6.70 -19.41
C VAL A 270 34.01 6.55 -17.98
N CYS A 271 32.69 6.64 -17.78
CA CYS A 271 32.04 6.54 -16.49
C CYS A 271 32.23 5.18 -15.81
N CYS A 272 32.38 4.09 -16.57
CA CYS A 272 32.67 2.73 -16.04
C CYS A 272 34.08 2.21 -16.35
N GLU A 273 34.87 2.93 -17.14
CA GLU A 273 36.26 2.54 -17.41
C GLU A 273 37.29 3.31 -16.57
N VAL A 274 36.97 4.54 -16.14
CA VAL A 274 37.95 5.45 -15.52
C VAL A 274 37.54 5.88 -14.12
N PHE A 275 36.49 6.68 -14.00
CA PHE A 275 35.88 7.11 -12.73
C PHE A 275 34.52 7.77 -12.97
N TRP A 276 33.66 7.74 -11.97
CA TRP A 276 32.32 8.32 -12.01
C TRP A 276 32.36 9.80 -11.57
N ASP A 277 32.58 10.76 -12.47
CA ASP A 277 32.68 12.19 -12.11
C ASP A 277 31.35 12.96 -12.17
N ASP A 278 31.42 14.29 -11.98
CA ASP A 278 30.29 15.22 -12.08
C ASP A 278 29.53 15.10 -13.41
N PHE A 279 30.19 14.69 -14.49
CA PHE A 279 29.54 14.47 -15.78
C PHE A 279 28.75 13.16 -15.78
N CYS A 280 29.31 12.08 -15.25
CA CYS A 280 28.62 10.81 -15.05
C CYS A 280 27.39 10.97 -14.14
N VAL A 281 27.53 11.73 -13.06
CA VAL A 281 26.41 12.13 -12.17
C VAL A 281 25.34 12.89 -12.95
N SER A 282 25.72 13.85 -13.79
CA SER A 282 24.76 14.61 -14.59
C SER A 282 24.00 13.74 -15.59
N LEU A 283 24.67 12.73 -16.16
CA LEU A 283 24.05 11.73 -17.01
C LEU A 283 23.09 10.84 -16.20
N ALA A 284 23.47 10.37 -15.02
CA ALA A 284 22.60 9.61 -14.14
C ALA A 284 21.35 10.40 -13.72
N ILE A 285 21.50 11.64 -13.27
CA ILE A 285 20.37 12.53 -12.93
C ILE A 285 19.45 12.79 -14.12
N SER A 286 19.96 12.68 -15.36
CA SER A 286 19.15 12.94 -16.56
C SER A 286 18.50 11.70 -17.16
N ASN A 287 19.04 10.50 -16.89
CA ASN A 287 18.65 9.27 -17.59
C ASN A 287 18.28 8.11 -16.65
N CYS A 288 18.54 8.23 -15.34
CA CYS A 288 18.29 7.17 -14.36
C CYS A 288 17.24 7.52 -13.29
N VAL A 289 16.56 8.65 -13.42
CA VAL A 289 15.52 9.05 -12.47
C VAL A 289 14.19 8.44 -12.94
N PRO A 290 13.35 7.92 -12.04
CA PRO A 290 11.98 7.51 -12.39
C PRO A 290 11.17 8.64 -13.02
#